data_AF-U6GFN4-F1
#
_entry.id   AF-U6GFN4-F1
#
_cell.length_a   1.000
_cell.length_b   1.000
_cell.length_c   1.000
_cell.angle_alpha   90.00
_cell.angle_beta   90.00
_cell.angle_gamma   90.00
#
_symmetry.space_group_name_H-M   'P 1'
#
loop_
_entity.id
_entity.type
_entity.pdbx_description
1 polymer ?
#
loop_
_entity_poly.entity_id
_entity_poly.type
_entity_poly.pdbx_seq_one_letter_code
_entity_poly.pdbx_strand_id
1 'polypeptide(L)'
;MVSAAAGAVGGAAVQQAAAAGAVGGAAVKEVARSFRWQQALAAAAAKGYRSATLPQGHATIVPRVPTPETSSSSSSSDSSSSSSSSSSLNKVVFEGRYTNFSLGHIWERYDFLQTHLLLQEALLLQQGQQPELLQPEHLLQQRPMEQHQLLLQLQLQQQQQQQQRAACGVGVAVSAFCLH
;
A
#
# COMPACT_ATOMS: atom_id res chain seq x y z
N MET A 1 34.81 -30.60 -62.18
CA MET A 1 34.42 -29.20 -61.91
C MET A 1 33.44 -29.23 -60.74
N VAL A 2 33.96 -29.04 -59.54
CA VAL A 2 33.21 -29.06 -58.27
C VAL A 2 33.46 -27.71 -57.61
N SER A 3 32.41 -26.93 -57.35
CA SER A 3 32.23 -26.26 -56.05
C SER A 3 31.11 -25.24 -56.02
N ALA A 4 30.55 -25.13 -54.81
CA ALA A 4 29.93 -23.97 -54.18
C ALA A 4 28.39 -23.86 -54.25
N ALA A 5 27.73 -24.51 -53.29
CA ALA A 5 26.44 -24.07 -52.74
C ALA A 5 26.35 -24.49 -51.26
N ALA A 6 26.89 -23.66 -50.35
CA ALA A 6 26.62 -23.79 -48.92
C ALA A 6 26.79 -22.42 -48.24
N GLY A 7 25.70 -21.81 -47.80
CA GLY A 7 25.76 -20.61 -46.97
C GLY A 7 24.50 -19.75 -47.00
N ALA A 8 23.38 -20.22 -46.43
CA ALA A 8 22.21 -19.35 -46.24
C ALA A 8 21.22 -19.79 -45.13
N VAL A 9 21.64 -20.58 -44.12
CA VAL A 9 20.69 -21.09 -43.10
C VAL A 9 20.97 -20.58 -41.67
N GLY A 10 22.03 -19.79 -41.46
CA GLY A 10 22.44 -19.33 -40.12
C GLY A 10 21.79 -18.03 -39.59
N GLY A 11 21.12 -17.24 -40.43
CA GLY A 11 20.68 -15.88 -40.06
C GLY A 11 19.34 -15.79 -39.31
N ALA A 12 18.40 -16.69 -39.59
CA ALA A 12 17.02 -16.56 -39.11
C ALA A 12 16.88 -16.87 -37.60
N ALA A 13 17.62 -17.86 -37.08
CA ALA A 13 17.56 -18.26 -35.67
C ALA A 13 18.15 -17.19 -34.74
N VAL A 14 19.19 -16.46 -35.18
CA VAL A 14 19.82 -15.38 -34.41
C VAL A 14 18.92 -14.14 -34.36
N GLN A 15 18.22 -13.83 -35.46
CA GLN A 15 17.22 -12.74 -35.46
C GLN A 15 15.99 -13.07 -34.62
N GLN A 16 15.56 -14.32 -34.56
CA GLN A 16 14.41 -14.74 -33.76
C GLN A 16 14.73 -14.77 -32.25
N ALA A 17 15.96 -15.13 -31.87
CA ALA A 17 16.45 -15.02 -30.49
C ALA A 17 16.69 -13.56 -30.05
N ALA A 18 17.18 -12.69 -30.95
CA ALA A 18 17.31 -11.26 -30.68
C ALA A 18 15.96 -10.55 -30.57
N ALA A 19 14.97 -10.95 -31.38
CA ALA A 19 13.60 -10.47 -31.27
C ALA A 19 12.92 -10.97 -29.98
N ALA A 20 13.10 -12.23 -29.59
CA ALA A 20 12.60 -12.74 -28.31
C ALA A 20 13.28 -12.08 -27.09
N GLY A 21 14.59 -11.80 -27.18
CA GLY A 21 15.32 -11.04 -26.16
C GLY A 21 14.92 -9.57 -26.09
N ALA A 22 14.61 -8.94 -27.22
CA ALA A 22 14.10 -7.57 -27.27
C ALA A 22 12.65 -7.47 -26.75
N VAL A 23 11.80 -8.46 -27.04
CA VAL A 23 10.42 -8.55 -26.52
C VAL A 23 10.42 -8.87 -25.03
N GLY A 24 11.29 -9.78 -24.57
CA GLY A 24 11.49 -10.05 -23.14
C GLY A 24 12.04 -8.84 -22.40
N GLY A 25 13.01 -8.12 -22.97
CA GLY A 25 13.54 -6.88 -22.42
C GLY A 25 12.53 -5.72 -22.40
N ALA A 26 11.65 -5.64 -23.39
CA ALA A 26 10.56 -4.66 -23.42
C ALA A 26 9.47 -5.00 -22.40
N ALA A 27 9.11 -6.27 -22.23
CA ALA A 27 8.16 -6.72 -21.22
C ALA A 27 8.67 -6.45 -19.80
N VAL A 28 9.94 -6.71 -19.51
CA VAL A 28 10.55 -6.41 -18.20
C VAL A 28 10.58 -4.90 -17.91
N LYS A 29 10.81 -4.06 -18.93
CA LYS A 29 10.75 -2.60 -18.76
C LYS A 29 9.34 -2.10 -18.46
N GLU A 30 8.32 -2.64 -19.11
CA GLU A 30 6.93 -2.25 -18.84
C GLU A 30 6.47 -2.72 -17.45
N VAL A 31 6.87 -3.93 -17.04
CA VAL A 31 6.66 -4.43 -15.67
C VAL A 31 7.37 -3.56 -14.63
N ALA A 32 8.61 -3.15 -14.88
CA ALA A 32 9.30 -2.22 -13.99
C ALA A 32 8.58 -0.86 -13.89
N ARG A 33 7.95 -0.41 -14.99
CA ARG A 33 7.19 0.84 -15.02
C ARG A 33 5.88 0.72 -14.25
N SER A 34 5.17 -0.41 -14.30
CA SER A 34 3.94 -0.63 -13.54
C SER A 34 4.18 -0.64 -12.02
N PHE A 35 5.34 -1.13 -11.57
CA PHE A 35 5.73 -1.12 -10.16
C PHE A 35 6.32 0.20 -9.65
N ARG A 36 6.47 1.22 -10.51
CA ARG A 36 7.01 2.53 -10.10
C ARG A 36 6.22 3.17 -8.97
N TRP A 37 4.90 3.04 -8.98
CA TRP A 37 4.03 3.59 -7.93
C TRP A 37 4.18 2.86 -6.60
N GLN A 38 4.35 1.54 -6.63
CA GLN A 38 4.64 0.76 -5.43
C GLN A 38 5.99 1.13 -4.82
N GLN A 39 7.02 1.32 -5.64
CA GLN A 39 8.33 1.80 -5.18
C GLN A 39 8.26 3.20 -4.57
N ALA A 40 7.51 4.12 -5.20
CA ALA A 40 7.31 5.46 -4.67
C ALA A 40 6.60 5.45 -3.31
N LEU A 41 5.56 4.62 -3.14
CA LEU A 41 4.87 4.43 -1.87
C LEU A 41 5.78 3.82 -0.79
N ALA A 42 6.55 2.79 -1.14
CA ALA A 42 7.50 2.17 -0.23
C ALA A 42 8.60 3.16 0.21
N ALA A 43 9.11 3.97 -0.71
CA ALA A 43 10.09 5.01 -0.41
C ALA A 43 9.50 6.10 0.49
N ALA A 44 8.25 6.50 0.26
CA ALA A 44 7.56 7.46 1.13
C ALA A 44 7.31 6.89 2.54
N ALA A 45 6.95 5.61 2.64
CA ALA A 45 6.80 4.92 3.92
C ALA A 45 8.14 4.80 4.67
N ALA A 46 9.22 4.43 3.97
CA ALA A 46 10.57 4.34 4.54
C ALA A 46 11.11 5.69 5.02
N LYS A 47 10.73 6.79 4.34
CA LYS A 47 11.07 8.15 4.78
C LYS A 47 10.37 8.55 6.08
N GLY A 48 9.32 7.83 6.49
CA GLY A 48 8.68 8.00 7.79
C GLY A 48 8.09 9.39 7.97
N TYR A 49 7.37 9.89 6.96
CA TYR A 49 6.68 11.17 7.07
C TYR A 49 5.79 11.15 8.32
N ARG A 50 6.04 12.07 9.26
CA ARG A 50 5.20 12.21 10.43
C ARG A 50 3.87 12.79 10.00
N SER A 51 2.81 12.03 10.23
CA SER A 51 1.45 12.51 10.02
C SER A 51 1.16 13.68 10.95
N ALA A 52 0.15 14.48 10.59
CA ALA A 52 -0.31 15.63 11.37
C ALA A 52 -1.05 15.23 12.66
N THR A 53 -0.71 14.08 13.26
CA THR A 53 -1.21 13.61 14.55
C THR A 53 -0.57 14.33 15.74
N LEU A 54 0.54 15.03 15.51
CA LEU A 54 1.15 15.98 16.44
C LEU A 54 0.23 17.19 16.69
N PRO A 55 0.41 17.94 17.80
CA PRO A 55 -0.43 19.08 18.14
C PRO A 55 -0.66 19.98 16.92
N GLN A 56 -1.91 20.04 16.48
CA GLN A 56 -2.26 20.57 15.16
C GLN A 56 -2.25 22.09 15.09
N GLY A 57 -1.80 22.79 16.13
CA GLY A 57 -1.79 24.24 16.15
C GLY A 57 -0.66 24.79 17.00
N HIS A 58 -0.05 25.87 16.50
CA HIS A 58 0.85 26.72 17.28
C HIS A 58 0.28 28.14 17.32
N ALA A 59 0.31 28.73 18.52
CA ALA A 59 -0.09 30.12 18.71
C ALA A 59 1.16 31.01 18.64
N THR A 60 1.22 31.85 17.62
CA THR A 60 2.33 32.80 17.44
C THR A 60 1.85 34.21 17.76
N ILE A 61 2.51 34.85 18.72
CA ILE A 61 2.32 36.27 19.00
C ILE A 61 3.11 37.04 17.93
N VAL A 62 2.43 37.86 17.12
CA VAL A 62 3.09 38.71 16.13
C VAL A 62 3.47 40.03 16.82
N PRO A 63 4.78 40.30 17.05
CA PRO A 63 5.20 41.58 17.59
C PRO A 63 4.91 42.67 16.55
N ARG A 64 4.20 43.74 16.95
CA ARG A 64 4.10 44.91 16.08
C ARG A 64 5.47 45.60 16.07
N VAL A 65 6.04 45.73 14.88
CA VAL A 65 7.11 46.70 14.65
C VAL A 65 6.49 48.08 14.87
N PRO A 66 7.00 48.90 15.81
CA PRO A 66 6.50 50.26 15.98
C PRO A 66 6.74 51.02 14.67
N THR A 67 5.66 51.39 14.00
CA THR A 67 5.71 52.30 12.86
C THR A 67 6.21 53.65 13.37
N PRO A 68 7.27 54.23 12.79
CA PRO A 68 7.69 55.58 13.14
C PRO A 68 6.55 56.54 12.79
N GLU A 69 5.92 57.09 13.81
CA GLU A 69 4.90 58.13 13.70
C GLU A 69 5.50 59.31 12.92
N THR A 70 5.04 59.51 11.69
CA THR A 70 5.32 60.73 10.92
C THR A 70 4.79 61.92 11.71
N SER A 71 5.71 62.70 12.28
CA SER A 71 5.46 63.97 12.91
C SER A 71 4.97 64.99 11.88
N SER A 72 3.66 65.18 11.80
CA SER A 72 3.07 66.38 11.19
C SER A 72 2.01 66.96 12.13
N SER A 73 2.35 68.13 12.66
CA SER A 73 1.63 68.94 13.64
C SER A 73 0.53 69.81 13.02
N SER A 74 -0.68 69.81 13.61
CA SER A 74 -1.47 71.03 13.91
C SER A 74 -2.83 70.73 14.59
N SER A 75 -2.97 71.21 15.84
CA SER A 75 -4.15 71.77 16.60
C SER A 75 -5.58 71.69 16.04
N SER A 76 -6.70 71.53 16.78
CA SER A 76 -7.02 71.49 18.23
C SER A 76 -8.54 71.21 18.45
N SER A 77 -8.90 70.60 19.60
CA SER A 77 -10.21 70.56 20.33
C SER A 77 -11.37 69.81 19.62
N ASP A 78 -12.05 68.79 20.18
CA ASP A 78 -12.97 68.84 21.33
C ASP A 78 -13.23 67.44 21.96
N SER A 79 -13.68 67.44 23.22
CA SER A 79 -13.81 66.31 24.15
C SER A 79 -14.98 65.35 23.85
N SER A 80 -14.70 64.05 23.77
CA SER A 80 -15.63 62.96 24.13
C SER A 80 -14.86 61.68 24.44
N SER A 81 -14.79 61.34 25.72
CA SER A 81 -14.15 60.15 26.28
C SER A 81 -14.94 58.89 25.92
N SER A 82 -14.70 58.37 24.72
CA SER A 82 -15.00 56.98 24.40
C SER A 82 -13.77 56.17 24.77
N SER A 83 -13.85 55.42 25.86
CA SER A 83 -12.89 54.37 26.22
C SER A 83 -12.94 53.27 25.18
N SER A 84 -12.42 53.55 23.98
CA SER A 84 -12.02 52.53 23.04
C SER A 84 -10.80 51.87 23.68
N SER A 85 -11.06 50.89 24.54
CA SER A 85 -10.07 49.92 24.98
C SER A 85 -9.40 49.37 23.72
N SER A 86 -8.34 50.04 23.30
CA SER A 86 -7.50 49.62 22.18
C SER A 86 -6.69 48.46 22.73
N SER A 87 -7.36 47.33 22.85
CA SER A 87 -6.82 46.01 23.17
C SER A 87 -5.98 45.50 21.99
N SER A 88 -5.18 46.37 21.38
CA SER A 88 -4.21 46.03 20.35
C SER A 88 -2.86 45.63 20.96
N LEU A 89 -2.88 45.04 22.16
CA LEU A 89 -1.73 44.43 22.79
C LEU A 89 -1.64 43.01 22.22
N ASN A 90 -0.79 42.83 21.20
CA ASN A 90 -0.41 41.56 20.59
C ASN A 90 -1.50 40.85 19.76
N LYS A 91 -1.33 40.82 18.43
CA LYS A 91 -2.12 39.94 17.56
C LYS A 91 -1.61 38.51 17.74
N VAL A 92 -2.47 37.62 18.24
CA VAL A 92 -2.20 36.17 18.28
C VAL A 92 -2.71 35.54 17.00
N VAL A 93 -1.83 34.86 16.28
CA VAL A 93 -2.18 34.05 15.10
C VAL A 93 -2.04 32.58 15.47
N PHE A 94 -3.11 31.82 15.29
CA PHE A 94 -3.09 30.38 15.44
C PHE A 94 -2.85 29.75 14.07
N GLU A 95 -1.68 29.15 13.89
CA GLU A 95 -1.34 28.40 12.69
C GLU A 95 -1.57 26.93 12.96
N GLY A 96 -2.56 26.34 12.28
CA GLY A 96 -2.94 24.97 12.56
C GLY A 96 -4.13 24.46 11.77
N ARG A 97 -4.44 23.17 11.95
CA ARG A 97 -5.66 22.52 11.46
C ARG A 97 -6.66 22.42 12.59
N TYR A 98 -7.94 22.52 12.24
CA TYR A 98 -9.01 22.28 13.19
C TYR A 98 -8.98 20.82 13.65
N THR A 99 -9.02 20.59 14.96
CA THR A 99 -9.22 19.27 15.56
C THR A 99 -10.05 19.39 16.82
N ASN A 100 -11.00 18.46 16.98
CA ASN A 100 -11.71 18.22 18.24
C ASN A 100 -11.36 16.82 18.79
N PHE A 101 -10.15 16.35 18.48
CA PHE A 101 -9.70 15.00 18.80
C PHE A 101 -8.45 15.05 19.68
N SER A 102 -8.56 14.54 20.90
CA SER A 102 -7.50 14.57 21.93
C SER A 102 -6.70 13.27 22.06
N LEU A 103 -7.14 12.18 21.42
CA LEU A 103 -6.54 10.84 21.54
C LEU A 103 -5.41 10.58 20.52
N GLY A 104 -4.55 11.58 20.30
CA GLY A 104 -3.47 11.50 19.31
C GLY A 104 -2.56 10.27 19.50
N HIS A 105 -2.16 9.98 20.74
CA HIS A 105 -1.30 8.84 21.08
C HIS A 105 -1.89 7.45 20.75
N ILE A 106 -3.21 7.32 20.72
CA ILE A 106 -3.89 6.09 20.28
C ILE A 106 -3.94 6.08 18.75
N TRP A 107 -4.33 7.21 18.17
CA TRP A 107 -4.53 7.36 16.73
C TRP A 107 -3.25 7.20 15.91
N GLU A 108 -2.08 7.53 16.47
CA GLU A 108 -0.78 7.32 15.82
C GLU A 108 -0.57 5.87 15.31
N ARG A 109 -1.13 4.87 16.00
CA ARG A 109 -1.03 3.46 15.57
C ARG A 109 -1.99 3.11 14.42
N TYR A 110 -3.01 3.93 14.21
CA TYR A 110 -4.14 3.67 13.32
C TYR A 110 -4.32 4.75 12.25
N ASP A 111 -3.35 5.65 12.09
CA ASP A 111 -3.42 6.78 11.16
C ASP A 111 -3.61 6.35 9.69
N PHE A 112 -3.16 5.13 9.36
CA PHE A 112 -3.38 4.54 8.04
C PHE A 112 -4.85 4.18 7.75
N LEU A 113 -5.70 4.02 8.78
CA LEU A 113 -7.09 3.55 8.61
C LEU A 113 -7.91 4.48 7.73
N GLN A 114 -7.74 5.80 7.86
CA GLN A 114 -8.50 6.76 7.06
C GLN A 114 -8.23 6.57 5.57
N THR A 115 -6.96 6.47 5.18
CA THR A 115 -6.58 6.27 3.78
C THR A 115 -6.94 4.86 3.30
N HIS A 116 -6.84 3.87 4.18
CA HIS A 116 -7.20 2.49 3.87
C HIS A 116 -8.70 2.34 3.55
N LEU A 117 -9.59 2.89 4.37
CA LEU A 117 -11.03 2.87 4.15
C LEU A 117 -11.41 3.63 2.87
N LEU A 118 -10.80 4.79 2.63
CA LEU A 118 -11.01 5.55 1.40
C LEU A 118 -10.62 4.74 0.15
N LEU A 119 -9.50 4.01 0.21
CA LEU A 119 -9.06 3.15 -0.89
C LEU A 119 -10.01 1.97 -1.10
N GLN A 120 -10.55 1.40 -0.01
CA GLN A 120 -11.55 0.34 -0.07
C GLN A 120 -12.83 0.81 -0.75
N GLU A 121 -13.33 2.01 -0.43
CA GLU A 121 -14.49 2.60 -1.09
C GLU A 121 -14.24 2.84 -2.59
N ALA A 122 -13.07 3.39 -2.94
CA ALA A 122 -12.69 3.60 -4.34
C ALA A 122 -12.61 2.28 -5.12
N LEU A 123 -12.07 1.23 -4.49
CA LEU A 123 -11.96 -0.10 -5.09
C LEU A 123 -13.33 -0.75 -5.29
N LEU A 124 -14.25 -0.61 -4.34
CA LEU A 124 -15.64 -1.09 -4.49
C LEU A 124 -16.35 -0.40 -5.65
N LEU A 125 -16.16 0.91 -5.82
CA LEU A 125 -16.72 1.64 -6.96
C LEU A 125 -16.15 1.14 -8.30
N GLN A 126 -14.85 0.86 -8.36
CA GLN A 126 -14.21 0.30 -9.55
C GLN A 126 -14.70 -1.11 -9.86
N GLN A 127 -14.88 -1.96 -8.85
CA GLN A 127 -15.36 -3.33 -9.03
C GLN A 127 -16.77 -3.36 -9.63
N GLY A 128 -17.63 -2.39 -9.30
CA GLY A 128 -18.96 -2.25 -9.92
C GLY A 128 -18.93 -1.95 -11.42
N GLN A 129 -17.84 -1.35 -11.92
CA GLN A 129 -17.65 -1.03 -13.34
C GLN A 129 -16.84 -2.10 -14.08
N GLN A 130 -15.81 -2.66 -13.44
CA GLN A 130 -14.89 -3.64 -14.02
C GLN A 130 -14.54 -4.73 -12.98
N PRO A 131 -15.32 -5.82 -12.90
CA PRO A 131 -15.09 -6.88 -11.90
C PRO A 131 -13.80 -7.67 -12.15
N GLU A 132 -13.26 -7.65 -13.37
CA GLU A 132 -12.05 -8.39 -13.74
C GLU A 132 -10.76 -7.75 -13.19
N LEU A 133 -10.82 -6.48 -12.74
CA LEU A 133 -9.64 -5.74 -12.26
C LEU A 133 -8.93 -6.44 -11.09
N LEU A 134 -9.69 -7.12 -10.22
CA LEU A 134 -9.19 -7.79 -9.01
C LEU A 134 -8.91 -9.28 -9.22
N GLN A 135 -9.16 -9.81 -10.42
CA GLN A 135 -8.97 -11.24 -10.70
C GLN A 135 -7.53 -11.72 -10.44
N PRO A 136 -6.47 -10.97 -10.82
CA PRO A 136 -5.09 -11.38 -10.53
C PRO A 136 -4.82 -11.50 -9.02
N GLU A 137 -5.40 -10.60 -8.22
CA GLU A 137 -5.23 -10.59 -6.77
C GLU A 137 -6.01 -11.72 -6.11
N HIS A 138 -7.24 -11.99 -6.55
CA HIS A 138 -8.03 -13.13 -6.09
C HIS A 138 -7.31 -14.46 -6.33
N LEU A 139 -6.69 -14.64 -7.50
CA LEU A 139 -5.92 -15.85 -7.80
C LEU A 139 -4.71 -16.02 -6.87
N LEU A 140 -4.05 -14.92 -6.50
CA LEU A 140 -2.95 -14.96 -5.54
C LEU A 140 -3.44 -15.25 -4.12
N GLN A 141 -4.56 -14.67 -3.72
CA GLN A 141 -5.12 -14.81 -2.38
C GLN A 141 -5.80 -16.16 -2.15
N GLN A 142 -6.29 -16.83 -3.19
CA GLN A 142 -6.90 -18.17 -3.09
C GLN A 142 -5.88 -19.30 -2.93
N ARG A 143 -4.63 -19.14 -3.41
CA ARG A 143 -3.63 -20.23 -3.37
C ARG A 143 -3.40 -20.83 -1.97
N PRO A 144 -3.26 -20.05 -0.88
CA PRO A 144 -3.00 -20.62 0.44
C PRO A 144 -4.18 -21.44 0.95
N MET A 145 -5.42 -21.00 0.66
CA MET A 145 -6.65 -21.67 1.08
C MET A 145 -6.82 -23.00 0.35
N GLU A 146 -6.59 -23.01 -0.96
CA GLU A 146 -6.69 -24.23 -1.77
C GLU A 146 -5.57 -25.22 -1.43
N GLN A 147 -4.34 -24.74 -1.23
CA GLN A 147 -3.23 -25.59 -0.79
C GLN A 147 -3.51 -26.22 0.57
N HIS A 148 -4.06 -25.44 1.51
CA HIS A 148 -4.42 -25.96 2.82
C HIS A 148 -5.51 -27.03 2.73
N GLN A 149 -6.54 -26.80 1.89
CA GLN A 149 -7.62 -27.76 1.68
C GLN A 149 -7.11 -29.06 1.04
N LEU A 150 -6.24 -28.98 0.04
CA LEU A 150 -5.60 -30.15 -0.58
C LEU A 150 -4.77 -30.95 0.42
N LEU A 151 -4.02 -30.26 1.29
CA LEU A 151 -3.20 -30.91 2.32
C LEU A 151 -4.07 -31.67 3.31
N LEU A 152 -5.18 -31.07 3.75
CA LEU A 152 -6.18 -31.72 4.60
C LEU A 152 -6.79 -32.96 3.94
N GLN A 153 -7.15 -32.86 2.66
CA GLN A 153 -7.69 -33.98 1.90
C GLN A 153 -6.67 -35.13 1.79
N LEU A 154 -5.41 -34.81 1.52
CA LEU A 154 -4.34 -35.81 1.39
C LEU A 154 -4.03 -36.49 2.74
N GLN A 155 -4.10 -35.74 3.83
CA GLN A 155 -3.96 -36.28 5.18
C GLN A 155 -5.09 -37.28 5.50
N LEU A 156 -6.34 -36.94 5.18
CA LEU A 156 -7.49 -37.82 5.34
C LEU A 156 -7.37 -39.10 4.50
N GLN A 157 -6.90 -38.98 3.26
CA GLN A 157 -6.68 -40.13 2.39
C GLN A 157 -5.61 -41.08 2.95
N GLN A 158 -4.49 -40.54 3.46
CA GLN A 158 -3.47 -41.35 4.13
C GLN A 158 -4.03 -42.08 5.35
N GLN A 159 -4.84 -41.40 6.16
CA GLN A 159 -5.45 -42.02 7.34
C GLN A 159 -6.35 -43.20 6.95
N GLN A 160 -7.17 -43.06 5.91
CA GLN A 160 -8.01 -44.18 5.43
C GLN A 160 -7.16 -45.34 4.90
N GLN A 161 -6.07 -45.06 4.20
CA GLN A 161 -5.18 -46.11 3.69
C GLN A 161 -4.49 -46.87 4.83
N GLN A 162 -4.12 -46.20 5.92
CA GLN A 162 -3.60 -46.85 7.11
C GLN A 162 -4.64 -47.73 7.79
N GLN A 163 -5.90 -47.28 7.87
CA GLN A 163 -6.99 -48.11 8.42
C GLN A 163 -7.25 -49.35 7.56
N GLN A 164 -7.22 -49.23 6.24
CA GLN A 164 -7.35 -50.38 5.34
C GLN A 164 -6.17 -51.35 5.46
N ARG A 165 -4.94 -50.84 5.54
CA ARG A 165 -3.75 -51.68 5.79
C ARG A 165 -3.83 -52.40 7.13
N ALA A 166 -4.26 -51.72 8.18
CA ALA A 166 -4.46 -52.34 9.49
C ALA A 166 -5.54 -53.44 9.44
N ALA A 167 -6.66 -53.20 8.75
CA ALA A 167 -7.72 -54.19 8.60
C ALA A 167 -7.28 -55.43 7.79
N CYS A 168 -6.57 -55.25 6.67
CA CYS A 168 -6.09 -56.37 5.86
C CYS A 168 -4.94 -57.15 6.51
N GLY A 169 -4.06 -56.49 7.27
CA GLY A 169 -2.92 -57.13 7.95
C GLY A 169 -3.34 -58.09 9.07
N VAL A 170 -4.44 -57.81 9.76
CA VAL A 170 -4.96 -58.70 10.82
C VAL A 170 -5.53 -60.01 10.24
N GLY A 171 -6.11 -59.98 9.04
CA GLY A 171 -6.66 -61.18 8.39
C GLY A 171 -5.61 -62.22 7.99
N VAL A 172 -4.40 -61.78 7.61
CA VAL A 172 -3.32 -62.70 7.19
C VAL A 172 -2.68 -63.40 8.41
N ALA A 173 -2.58 -62.72 9.55
CA ALA A 173 -2.05 -63.31 10.77
C ALA A 173 -3.00 -64.33 11.43
N VAL A 174 -4.32 -64.11 11.34
CA VAL A 174 -5.32 -65.03 11.91
C VAL A 174 -5.47 -66.30 11.05
N SER A 175 -5.34 -66.20 9.72
CA SER A 175 -5.44 -67.38 8.84
C SER A 175 -4.24 -68.32 8.95
N ALA A 176 -3.06 -67.82 9.30
CA ALA A 176 -1.88 -68.66 9.57
C ALA A 176 -1.97 -69.42 10.91
N PHE A 177 -2.84 -69.01 11.84
CA PHE A 177 -2.94 -69.61 13.16
C PHE A 177 -3.98 -70.76 13.25
N CYS A 178 -4.80 -70.99 12.22
CA CYS A 178 -5.83 -72.05 12.18
C CYS A 178 -5.39 -73.35 11.45
N LEU A 179 -4.11 -73.48 11.09
CA LEU A 179 -3.57 -74.65 10.38
C LEU A 179 -2.69 -75.58 11.25
N HIS A 180 -2.72 -75.40 12.58
CA HIS A 180 -2.11 -76.30 13.57
C HIS A 180 -3.16 -76.78 14.56
#